data_AF-A0A1L9RTJ5-F1
#
_entry.id   AF-A0A1L9RTJ5-F1
#
_cell.length_a   1.000
_cell.length_b   1.000
_cell.length_c   1.000
_cell.angle_alpha   90.00
_cell.angle_beta   90.00
_cell.angle_gamma   90.00
#
_symmetry.space_group_name_H-M   'P 1'
#
loop_
_entity.id
_entity.type
_entity.pdbx_description
1 polymer ?
#
loop_
_entity_poly.entity_id
_entity_poly.type
_entity_poly.pdbx_seq_one_letter_code
_entity_poly.pdbx_strand_id
1 'polypeptide(L)'
;MKLNTSTSQFLMRYTGKNPLPPVAARYVAAHSHPIRPKIVHMYANRDPNTLWWRVSVNPLQSSFKRVVRSWGARRARTAFMQALKARGFDREGRRVVHNTTEPGTKADVDFNLRGSLEISVRPQCIKEGYAAVQQEINFLLDDLLQQLKNNQTKLQEKKKGTMFDQKR
;
A
#
# COMPACT_ATOMS: atom_id res chain seq x y z
N MET A 1 -10.79 0.54 7.54
CA MET A 1 -9.63 0.12 8.35
C MET A 1 -8.42 0.97 7.96
N LYS A 2 -7.70 1.49 8.95
CA LYS A 2 -6.45 2.24 8.78
C LYS A 2 -5.36 1.49 9.55
N LEU A 3 -4.20 1.27 8.93
CA LEU A 3 -3.04 0.66 9.57
C LEU A 3 -1.85 1.60 9.43
N ASN A 4 -1.07 1.73 10.48
CA ASN A 4 0.19 2.46 10.46
C ASN A 4 1.27 1.54 11.03
N THR A 5 2.23 1.15 10.21
CA THR A 5 3.42 0.40 10.65
C THR A 5 4.64 1.29 10.44
N SER A 6 5.54 1.30 11.42
CA SER A 6 6.75 2.11 11.39
C SER A 6 7.96 1.23 11.61
N THR A 7 9.00 1.41 10.80
CA THR A 7 10.35 0.90 11.04
C THR A 7 11.31 2.07 11.21
N SER A 8 12.61 1.79 11.34
CA SER A 8 13.67 2.80 11.40
C SER A 8 13.79 3.57 10.07
N GLN A 9 13.65 2.90 8.91
CA GLN A 9 13.82 3.54 7.60
C GLN A 9 12.52 4.00 6.94
N PHE A 10 11.37 3.44 7.32
CA PHE A 10 10.10 3.72 6.66
C PHE A 10 8.95 3.91 7.63
N LEU A 11 7.95 4.69 7.19
CA LEU A 11 6.63 4.75 7.80
C LEU A 11 5.60 4.38 6.73
N MET A 12 4.86 3.31 6.98
CA MET A 12 3.85 2.78 6.08
C MET A 12 2.46 3.08 6.62
N ARG A 13 1.61 3.72 5.80
CA ARG A 13 0.23 4.05 6.13
C ARG A 13 -0.69 3.41 5.12
N TYR A 14 -1.51 2.47 5.57
CA TYR A 14 -2.48 1.79 4.75
C TYR A 14 -3.90 2.18 5.14
N THR A 15 -4.74 2.38 4.13
CA THR A 15 -6.18 2.60 4.27
C THR A 15 -6.90 1.66 3.33
N GLY A 16 -7.81 0.83 3.85
CA GLY A 16 -8.58 -0.12 3.02
C GLY A 16 -9.64 0.54 2.11
N LYS A 17 -9.74 1.86 2.13
CA LYS A 17 -10.53 2.68 1.20
C LYS A 17 -9.54 3.47 0.33
N ASN A 18 -10.01 3.97 -0.81
CA ASN A 18 -9.23 4.82 -1.72
C ASN A 18 -9.64 6.29 -1.55
N PRO A 19 -9.29 6.97 -0.42
CA PRO A 19 -9.61 8.38 -0.28
C PRO A 19 -8.79 9.20 -1.28
N LEU A 20 -9.35 10.33 -1.70
CA LEU A 20 -8.60 11.35 -2.42
C LEU A 20 -7.41 11.82 -1.56
N PRO A 21 -6.17 11.78 -2.08
CA PRO A 21 -5.03 12.27 -1.33
C PRO A 21 -5.15 13.80 -1.13
N PRO A 22 -4.57 14.36 -0.05
CA PRO A 22 -4.73 15.77 0.28
C PRO A 22 -4.35 16.74 -0.86
N VAL A 23 -3.33 16.38 -1.65
CA VAL A 23 -2.90 17.18 -2.81
C VAL A 23 -3.97 17.20 -3.89
N ALA A 24 -4.58 16.05 -4.21
CA ALA A 24 -5.67 16.00 -5.18
C ALA A 24 -6.92 16.71 -4.66
N ALA A 25 -7.25 16.52 -3.37
CA ALA A 25 -8.40 17.16 -2.73
C ALA A 25 -8.35 18.70 -2.84
N ARG A 26 -7.16 19.30 -2.71
CA ARG A 26 -6.96 20.76 -2.92
C ARG A 26 -7.39 21.22 -4.31
N TYR A 27 -6.98 20.50 -5.35
CA TYR A 27 -7.34 20.84 -6.73
C TYR A 27 -8.80 20.55 -7.06
N VAL A 28 -9.39 19.51 -6.46
CA VAL A 28 -10.81 19.20 -6.62
C VAL A 28 -11.68 20.29 -5.99
N ALA A 29 -11.27 20.80 -4.81
CA ALA A 29 -11.97 21.88 -4.11
C ALA A 29 -11.88 23.23 -4.85
N ALA A 30 -10.72 23.51 -5.47
CA ALA A 30 -10.51 24.74 -6.23
C ALA A 30 -11.18 24.69 -7.62
N HIS A 31 -12.44 25.11 -7.71
CA HIS A 31 -13.25 25.05 -8.94
C HIS A 31 -12.61 25.74 -10.15
N SER A 32 -11.88 26.84 -9.95
CA SER A 32 -11.22 27.63 -11.01
C SER A 32 -9.89 27.05 -11.48
N HIS A 33 -9.37 25.99 -10.86
CA HIS A 33 -8.03 25.49 -11.19
C HIS A 33 -8.02 24.73 -12.53
N PRO A 34 -7.13 25.05 -13.48
CA PRO A 34 -7.16 24.49 -14.84
C PRO A 34 -6.94 22.97 -14.88
N ILE A 35 -6.20 22.41 -13.91
CA ILE A 35 -5.96 20.96 -13.82
C ILE A 35 -7.15 20.19 -13.23
N ARG A 36 -8.13 20.88 -12.62
CA ARG A 36 -9.25 20.23 -11.91
C ARG A 36 -10.03 19.22 -12.76
N PRO A 37 -10.47 19.52 -14.00
CA PRO A 37 -11.25 18.59 -14.80
C PRO A 37 -10.54 17.25 -15.00
N LYS A 38 -9.22 17.30 -15.25
CA LYS A 38 -8.37 16.12 -15.39
C LYS A 38 -8.30 15.31 -14.11
N ILE A 39 -8.14 15.96 -12.96
CA ILE A 39 -8.06 15.27 -11.65
C ILE A 39 -9.41 14.63 -11.32
N VAL A 40 -10.52 15.35 -11.48
CA VAL A 40 -11.87 14.81 -11.22
C VAL A 40 -12.12 13.57 -12.10
N HIS A 41 -11.86 13.68 -13.41
CA HIS A 41 -12.00 12.57 -14.34
C HIS A 41 -11.10 11.37 -13.97
N MET A 42 -9.84 11.62 -13.63
CA MET A 42 -8.89 10.58 -13.23
C MET A 42 -9.35 9.81 -11.98
N TYR A 43 -9.95 10.47 -11.00
CA TYR A 43 -10.44 9.82 -9.79
C TYR A 43 -11.83 9.20 -9.94
N ALA A 44 -12.67 9.72 -10.84
CA ALA A 44 -13.97 9.15 -11.17
C ALA A 44 -13.85 7.80 -11.91
N ASN A 45 -12.90 7.70 -12.85
CA ASN A 45 -12.71 6.51 -13.69
C ASN A 45 -11.67 5.52 -13.14
N ARG A 46 -11.31 5.63 -11.86
CA ARG A 46 -10.20 4.87 -11.30
C ARG A 46 -10.68 3.51 -10.78
N ASP A 47 -9.95 2.44 -11.13
CA ASP A 47 -10.31 1.08 -10.73
C ASP A 47 -10.31 0.96 -9.19
N PRO A 48 -11.46 0.66 -8.55
CA PRO A 48 -11.57 0.51 -7.11
C PRO A 48 -10.90 -0.76 -6.57
N ASN A 49 -10.58 -1.73 -7.43
CA ASN A 49 -10.04 -3.02 -7.04
C ASN A 49 -8.51 -3.07 -7.00
N THR A 50 -7.84 -1.93 -7.22
CA THR A 50 -6.38 -1.82 -7.24
C THR A 50 -5.82 -1.22 -5.94
N LEU A 51 -4.58 -1.60 -5.60
CA LEU A 51 -3.80 -0.93 -4.57
C LEU A 51 -3.20 0.36 -5.12
N TRP A 52 -3.60 1.48 -4.54
CA TRP A 52 -3.05 2.79 -4.84
C TRP A 52 -1.95 3.12 -3.86
N TRP A 53 -0.74 2.75 -4.23
CA TRP A 53 0.43 3.03 -3.40
C TRP A 53 1.27 4.18 -3.93
N ARG A 54 1.91 4.91 -3.02
CA ARG A 54 2.87 5.97 -3.34
C ARG A 54 4.01 5.99 -2.35
N VAL A 55 5.16 6.50 -2.82
CA VAL A 55 6.31 6.78 -1.96
C VAL A 55 6.40 8.28 -1.71
N SER A 56 6.37 8.65 -0.43
CA SER A 56 6.50 10.02 0.06
C SER A 56 7.91 10.28 0.53
N VAL A 57 8.50 11.38 0.06
CA VAL A 57 9.83 11.86 0.47
C VAL A 57 9.75 13.15 1.28
N ASN A 58 8.56 13.51 1.76
CA ASN A 58 8.35 14.69 2.59
C ASN A 58 9.30 14.72 3.81
N PRO A 59 9.57 13.60 4.52
CA PRO A 59 10.52 13.62 5.64
C PRO A 59 11.96 13.99 5.23
N LEU A 60 12.30 13.91 3.94
CA LEU A 60 13.63 14.24 3.42
C LEU A 60 13.73 15.66 2.87
N GLN A 61 12.63 16.42 2.80
CA GLN A 61 12.59 17.73 2.12
C GLN A 61 13.54 18.76 2.74
N SER A 62 13.61 18.82 4.07
CA SER A 62 14.42 19.81 4.80
C SER A 62 15.92 19.47 4.81
N SER A 63 16.27 18.19 4.88
CA SER A 63 17.66 17.77 5.16
C SER A 63 18.47 17.37 3.94
N PHE A 64 17.84 17.06 2.79
CA PHE A 64 18.55 16.47 1.65
C PHE A 64 18.27 17.15 0.32
N LYS A 65 19.31 17.19 -0.54
CA LYS A 65 19.23 17.69 -1.92
C LYS A 65 18.29 16.81 -2.77
N ARG A 66 17.72 17.40 -3.83
CA ARG A 66 16.76 16.75 -4.74
C ARG A 66 17.25 15.39 -5.28
N VAL A 67 18.53 15.28 -5.64
CA VAL A 67 19.12 14.03 -6.18
C VAL A 67 19.02 12.90 -5.15
N VAL A 68 19.39 13.18 -3.90
CA VAL A 68 19.33 12.20 -2.81
C VAL A 68 17.89 11.78 -2.51
N ARG A 69 16.95 12.73 -2.51
CA ARG A 69 15.51 12.43 -2.35
C ARG A 69 15.00 11.51 -3.46
N SER A 70 15.36 11.81 -4.71
CA SER A 70 14.99 11.00 -5.87
C SER A 70 15.57 9.59 -5.77
N TRP A 71 16.84 9.48 -5.37
CA TRP A 71 17.53 8.21 -5.17
C TRP A 71 16.87 7.36 -4.08
N GLY A 72 16.60 7.93 -2.91
CA GLY A 72 15.90 7.24 -1.82
C GLY A 72 14.50 6.76 -2.22
N ALA A 73 13.74 7.61 -2.92
CA ALA A 73 12.43 7.22 -3.45
C ALA A 73 12.52 6.07 -4.46
N ARG A 74 13.54 6.07 -5.34
CA ARG A 74 13.74 5.01 -6.32
C ARG A 74 14.05 3.68 -5.64
N ARG A 75 14.95 3.67 -4.65
CA ARG A 75 15.28 2.47 -3.88
C ARG A 75 14.05 1.88 -3.19
N ALA A 76 13.28 2.72 -2.49
CA ALA A 76 12.06 2.30 -1.83
C ALA A 76 11.04 1.70 -2.81
N ARG A 77 10.80 2.35 -3.97
CA ARG A 77 9.90 1.82 -5.01
C ARG A 77 10.37 0.47 -5.54
N THR A 78 11.65 0.35 -5.89
CA THR A 78 12.19 -0.90 -6.45
C THR A 78 12.08 -2.04 -5.45
N ALA A 79 12.50 -1.82 -4.21
CA ALA A 79 12.40 -2.83 -3.15
C ALA A 79 10.94 -3.23 -2.89
N PHE A 80 10.01 -2.27 -2.87
CA PHE A 80 8.58 -2.58 -2.68
C PHE A 80 7.98 -3.38 -3.84
N MET A 81 8.30 -3.02 -5.09
CA MET A 81 7.84 -3.80 -6.25
C MET A 81 8.41 -5.22 -6.26
N GLN A 82 9.68 -5.39 -5.88
CA GLN A 82 10.29 -6.71 -5.74
C GLN A 82 9.62 -7.52 -4.63
N ALA A 83 9.33 -6.88 -3.49
CA ALA A 83 8.63 -7.51 -2.37
C ALA A 83 7.21 -7.96 -2.74
N LEU A 84 6.46 -7.16 -3.51
CA LEU A 84 5.16 -7.56 -4.05
C LEU A 84 5.27 -8.74 -5.01
N LYS A 85 6.21 -8.67 -5.97
CA LYS A 85 6.43 -9.74 -6.95
C LYS A 85 6.80 -11.06 -6.29
N ALA A 86 7.67 -11.03 -5.27
CA ALA A 86 8.07 -12.21 -4.51
C ALA A 86 6.89 -12.89 -3.79
N ARG A 87 5.82 -12.15 -3.50
CA ARG A 87 4.61 -12.65 -2.84
C ARG A 87 3.47 -12.96 -3.82
N GLY A 88 3.74 -12.93 -5.13
CA GLY A 88 2.76 -13.23 -6.17
C GLY A 88 1.77 -12.09 -6.44
N PHE A 89 2.10 -10.85 -6.09
CA PHE A 89 1.32 -9.67 -6.45
C PHE A 89 1.94 -8.93 -7.62
N ASP A 90 1.08 -8.37 -8.47
CA ASP A 90 1.45 -7.38 -9.47
C ASP A 90 1.72 -6.01 -8.80
N ARG A 91 2.27 -5.08 -9.57
CA ARG A 91 2.57 -3.69 -9.16
C ARG A 91 1.34 -2.96 -8.63
N GLU A 92 0.15 -3.36 -9.06
CA GLU A 92 -1.14 -2.79 -8.62
C GLU A 92 -1.76 -3.54 -7.43
N GLY A 93 -1.07 -4.51 -6.82
CA GLY A 93 -1.61 -5.29 -5.71
C GLY A 93 -2.63 -6.37 -6.12
N ARG A 94 -2.86 -6.56 -7.41
CA ARG A 94 -3.62 -7.71 -7.94
C ARG A 94 -2.79 -8.98 -7.78
N ARG A 95 -3.41 -10.09 -7.42
CA ARG A 95 -2.71 -11.37 -7.39
C ARG A 95 -2.45 -11.85 -8.82
N VAL A 96 -1.22 -12.22 -9.12
CA VAL A 96 -0.89 -12.88 -10.39
C VAL A 96 -1.27 -14.35 -10.22
N VAL A 97 -2.36 -14.76 -10.85
CA VAL A 97 -2.74 -16.18 -10.92
C VAL A 97 -1.70 -16.88 -11.78
N HIS A 98 -0.71 -17.52 -11.15
CA HIS A 98 0.10 -18.49 -11.86
C HIS A 98 -0.75 -19.75 -12.03
N ASN A 99 -1.10 -20.08 -13.28
CA ASN A 99 -1.77 -21.34 -13.66
C ASN A 99 -0.92 -22.60 -13.39
N THR A 100 0.18 -22.50 -12.64
CA THR A 100 0.97 -23.62 -12.17
C THR A 100 0.52 -23.98 -10.76
N THR A 101 -0.54 -24.78 -10.71
CA THR A 101 -0.90 -25.61 -9.57
C THR A 101 0.29 -26.51 -9.23
N GLU A 102 1.13 -26.09 -8.28
CA GLU A 102 1.86 -27.05 -7.45
C GLU A 102 1.03 -27.32 -6.19
N PRO A 103 0.52 -28.55 -6.02
CA PRO A 103 -0.33 -28.91 -4.90
C PRO A 103 0.53 -29.06 -3.63
N GLY A 104 0.74 -27.97 -2.88
CA GLY A 104 1.45 -28.07 -1.61
C GLY A 104 1.81 -26.76 -0.93
N THR A 105 1.99 -25.66 -1.68
CA THR A 105 2.22 -24.36 -1.05
C THR A 105 0.88 -23.75 -0.68
N LYS A 106 0.56 -23.75 0.62
CA LYS A 106 -0.63 -23.08 1.18
C LYS A 106 -0.69 -21.64 0.66
N ALA A 107 -1.51 -21.43 -0.37
CA ALA A 107 -1.90 -20.15 -0.91
C ALA A 107 -2.78 -19.42 0.11
N ASP A 108 -2.17 -18.99 1.21
CA ASP A 108 -2.81 -18.60 2.48
C ASP A 108 -3.59 -17.26 2.42
N VAL A 109 -3.74 -16.67 1.23
CA VAL A 109 -4.27 -15.32 1.02
C VAL A 109 -5.02 -15.24 -0.32
N ASP A 110 -6.32 -15.50 -0.30
CA ASP A 110 -7.19 -15.51 -1.50
C ASP A 110 -7.78 -14.14 -1.86
N PHE A 111 -7.11 -13.05 -1.46
CA PHE A 111 -7.61 -11.69 -1.68
C PHE A 111 -6.63 -10.78 -2.40
N ASN A 112 -7.18 -9.91 -3.25
CA ASN A 112 -6.44 -8.82 -3.88
C ASN A 112 -6.12 -7.72 -2.86
N LEU A 113 -4.91 -7.20 -2.91
CA LEU A 113 -4.51 -6.05 -2.12
C LEU A 113 -5.15 -4.80 -2.75
N ARG A 114 -6.12 -4.21 -2.05
CA ARG A 114 -6.87 -3.02 -2.49
C ARG A 114 -6.81 -1.95 -1.43
N GLY A 115 -6.93 -0.69 -1.80
CA GLY A 115 -6.84 0.42 -0.85
C GLY A 115 -5.77 1.43 -1.22
N SER A 116 -5.54 2.39 -0.34
CA SER A 116 -4.43 3.34 -0.48
C SER A 116 -3.30 3.00 0.47
N LEU A 117 -2.06 3.02 -0.04
CA LEU A 117 -0.84 2.82 0.73
C LEU A 117 0.12 4.01 0.53
N GLU A 118 0.68 4.52 1.62
CA GLU A 118 1.72 5.54 1.57
C GLU A 118 2.95 5.06 2.32
N ILE A 119 4.08 5.01 1.62
CA ILE A 119 5.38 4.65 2.17
C ILE A 119 6.20 5.93 2.30
N SER A 120 6.40 6.41 3.50
CA SER A 120 7.22 7.58 3.78
C SER A 120 8.66 7.15 4.05
N VAL A 121 9.60 7.69 3.27
CA VAL A 121 11.04 7.39 3.39
C VAL A 121 11.64 8.28 4.46
N ARG A 122 12.32 7.67 5.44
CA ARG A 122 13.05 8.38 6.50
C ARG A 122 14.53 8.57 6.14
N PRO A 123 15.22 9.55 6.75
CA PRO A 123 16.65 9.82 6.51
C PRO A 123 17.56 8.59 6.63
N GLN A 124 17.24 7.66 7.52
CA GLN A 124 17.98 6.43 7.77
C GLN A 124 18.12 5.57 6.51
N CYS A 125 17.09 5.53 5.66
CA CYS A 125 17.10 4.80 4.38
C CYS A 125 18.25 5.21 3.45
N ILE A 126 18.73 6.46 3.56
CA ILE A 126 19.82 6.99 2.71
C ILE A 126 21.18 6.46 3.17
N LYS A 127 21.36 6.30 4.49
CA LYS A 127 22.62 5.85 5.09
C LYS A 127 22.80 4.34 4.95
N GLU A 128 21.70 3.60 4.92
CA GLU A 128 21.69 2.14 4.94
C GLU A 128 21.93 1.51 3.57
N GLY A 129 22.47 0.29 3.59
CA GLY A 129 22.68 -0.54 2.40
C GLY A 129 21.37 -0.99 1.74
N TYR A 130 21.41 -1.36 0.46
CA TYR A 130 20.20 -1.77 -0.27
C TYR A 130 19.57 -3.05 0.29
N ALA A 131 20.39 -3.99 0.74
CA ALA A 131 19.93 -5.22 1.39
C ALA A 131 19.08 -4.93 2.65
N ALA A 132 19.53 -4.00 3.50
CA ALA A 132 18.79 -3.60 4.70
C ALA A 132 17.45 -2.93 4.34
N VAL A 133 17.45 -2.04 3.33
CA VAL A 133 16.20 -1.44 2.80
C VAL A 133 15.21 -2.50 2.33
N GLN A 134 15.69 -3.51 1.62
CA GLN A 134 14.86 -4.59 1.09
C GLN A 134 14.29 -5.46 2.21
N GLN A 135 15.09 -5.79 3.22
CA GLN A 135 14.64 -6.55 4.40
C GLN A 135 13.55 -5.81 5.17
N GLU A 136 13.71 -4.50 5.43
CA GLU A 136 12.68 -3.72 6.13
C GLU A 136 11.38 -3.63 5.34
N ILE A 137 11.47 -3.43 4.03
CA ILE A 137 10.27 -3.39 3.18
C ILE A 137 9.57 -4.75 3.12
N ASN A 138 10.32 -5.85 3.09
CA ASN A 138 9.76 -7.19 3.18
C ASN A 138 9.00 -7.37 4.49
N PHE A 139 9.65 -7.05 5.62
CA PHE A 139 9.03 -7.13 6.93
C PHE A 139 7.74 -6.30 7.02
N LEU A 140 7.76 -5.06 6.51
CA LEU A 140 6.57 -4.20 6.46
C LEU A 140 5.43 -4.84 5.66
N LEU A 141 5.74 -5.41 4.50
CA LEU A 141 4.73 -6.03 3.66
C LEU A 141 4.15 -7.29 4.31
N ASP A 142 4.99 -8.10 4.97
CA ASP A 142 4.53 -9.28 5.71
C ASP A 142 3.61 -8.91 6.88
N ASP A 143 4.00 -7.92 7.68
CA ASP A 143 3.18 -7.38 8.77
C ASP A 143 1.83 -6.86 8.25
N LEU A 144 1.84 -6.12 7.14
CA LEU A 144 0.61 -5.65 6.49
C LEU A 144 -0.31 -6.81 6.09
N LEU A 145 0.23 -7.83 5.41
CA LEU A 145 -0.54 -8.96 4.94
C LEU A 145 -1.11 -9.78 6.11
N GLN A 146 -0.32 -9.99 7.16
CA GLN A 146 -0.75 -10.67 8.37
C GLN A 146 -1.89 -9.90 9.06
N GLN A 147 -1.76 -8.58 9.20
CA GLN A 147 -2.82 -7.75 9.77
C GLN A 147 -4.09 -7.80 8.92
N LEU A 148 -3.98 -7.78 7.59
CA LEU A 148 -5.13 -7.90 6.70
C LEU A 148 -5.82 -9.24 6.83
N LYS A 149 -5.06 -10.34 6.92
CA LYS A 149 -5.59 -11.68 7.13
C LYS A 149 -6.38 -11.77 8.45
N ASN A 150 -5.78 -11.31 9.55
CA ASN A 150 -6.40 -11.32 10.87
C ASN A 150 -7.74 -10.55 10.89
N ASN A 151 -7.82 -9.44 10.14
CA ASN A 151 -9.05 -8.67 10.05
C ASN A 151 -10.13 -9.34 9.18
N GLN A 152 -9.74 -10.10 8.15
CA GLN A 152 -10.70 -10.88 7.37
C GLN A 152 -11.30 -12.01 8.22
N THR A 153 -10.49 -12.73 8.99
CA THR A 153 -10.97 -13.77 9.90
C THR A 153 -12.00 -13.21 10.89
N LYS A 154 -11.69 -12.07 11.54
CA LYS A 154 -12.62 -11.39 12.46
C LYS A 154 -13.93 -10.96 11.79
N LEU A 155 -13.87 -10.51 10.53
CA LEU A 155 -15.08 -10.14 9.77
C LEU A 155 -15.95 -11.35 9.44
N GLN A 156 -15.35 -12.52 9.18
CA GLN A 156 -16.10 -13.75 8.91
C GLN A 156 -16.78 -14.30 10.17
N GLU A 157 -16.09 -14.27 11.31
CA GLU A 157 -16.65 -14.69 12.60
C GLU A 157 -17.85 -13.83 13.02
N LYS A 158 -17.75 -12.51 12.84
CA LYS A 158 -18.83 -11.57 13.18
C LYS A 158 -20.10 -11.82 12.35
N LYS A 159 -19.95 -12.14 11.06
CA LYS A 159 -21.09 -12.46 10.17
C LYS A 159 -21.80 -13.75 10.57
N LYS A 160 -21.07 -14.76 11.08
CA LYS A 160 -21.67 -16.01 11.57
C LYS A 160 -22.47 -15.80 12.87
N GLY A 161 -22.00 -14.93 13.76
CA GLY A 161 -22.73 -14.58 14.98
C GLY A 161 -24.05 -13.85 14.73
N THR A 162 -24.10 -12.93 13.77
CA THR A 162 -25.32 -12.16 13.47
C THR A 162 -26.42 -12.99 12.78
N MET A 163 -26.05 -14.04 12.04
CA MET A 163 -27.05 -14.95 11.45
C MET A 163 -27.74 -15.86 12.47
N PHE A 164 -27.12 -16.12 13.63
CA PHE A 164 -27.71 -16.95 14.68
C PHE A 164 -28.75 -16.20 15.54
N ASP A 165 -28.71 -14.87 15.56
CA ASP A 165 -29.58 -14.03 16.38
C ASP A 165 -30.88 -13.59 15.67
N GLN A 166 -30.97 -13.76 14.34
CA GLN A 166 -32.16 -13.44 13.54
C GLN A 166 -33.15 -14.61 13.40
N LYS A 167 -32.93 -15.71 14.12
CA LYS A 167 -33.76 -16.94 14.06
C LYS A 167 -34.53 -17.25 15.35
N ARG A 168 -34.67 -16.28 16.26
CA ARG A 168 -35.51 -16.38 17.46
C ARG A 168 -36.65 -15.38 17.41
#